data_AF-A0A9W7F955-F1
#
_entry.id   AF-A0A9W7F955-F1
#
_cell.length_a   1.000
_cell.length_b   1.000
_cell.length_c   1.000
_cell.angle_alpha   90.00
_cell.angle_beta   90.00
_cell.angle_gamma   90.00
#
_symmetry.space_group_name_H-M   'P 1'
#
loop_
_entity.id
_entity.type
_entity.pdbx_description
1 polymer ?
#
loop_
_entity_poly.entity_id
_entity_poly.type
_entity_poly.pdbx_seq_one_letter_code
_entity_poly.pdbx_strand_id
1 'polypeptide(L)'
;MVEQKKQLPFWVPLCSGMIAGGIETIVVWPMEFIKTQLQLSSKASPLPYNGMVSGLTWTVKNNGFIGLYRGLAPTLIGSMPKAGIRFGLNAQIKGRLKDADGKLTPGKNFVAGLGAGVSEALIIVAPVETVKTKCIDLNKSFLETFKHIMKNEGISGVYQGAGATALKQGSNQGLRFMFFNEYKGYVTNNGEKPMTPLLSLLGGMSAGCFSTLGNNPFDVVKTRMQGLKASQYKSTVDCFVQITKKEGFGAFYAGIVPRLSRVVPGQGVIFMSFESIQERVADFAGI
;
A
#
# COMPACT_ATOMS: atom_id res chain seq x y z
N MET A 1 17.72 -29.40 -20.63
CA MET A 1 18.36 -28.45 -19.69
C MET A 1 17.35 -27.35 -19.45
N VAL A 2 16.79 -27.24 -18.25
CA VAL A 2 15.83 -26.18 -17.91
C VAL A 2 16.63 -24.89 -17.85
N GLU A 3 16.42 -24.02 -18.83
CA GLU A 3 17.02 -22.70 -18.88
C GLU A 3 16.62 -21.96 -17.60
N GLN A 4 17.58 -21.79 -16.68
CA GLN A 4 17.36 -20.99 -15.46
C GLN A 4 16.98 -19.59 -15.92
N LYS A 5 15.70 -19.23 -15.85
CA LYS A 5 15.25 -17.84 -16.05
C LYS A 5 16.11 -16.94 -15.16
N LYS A 6 17.04 -16.23 -15.79
CA LYS A 6 18.03 -15.37 -15.15
C LYS A 6 17.28 -14.40 -14.25
N GLN A 7 17.72 -14.25 -13.01
CA GLN A 7 17.07 -13.32 -12.09
C GLN A 7 17.20 -11.91 -12.65
N LEU A 8 16.06 -11.24 -12.87
CA LEU A 8 16.06 -9.86 -13.36
C LEU A 8 16.89 -8.97 -12.41
N PRO A 9 17.71 -8.06 -12.94
CA PRO A 9 18.47 -7.12 -12.13
C PRO A 9 17.51 -6.20 -11.37
N PHE A 10 17.87 -5.83 -10.14
CA PHE A 10 17.00 -5.10 -9.19
C PHE A 10 16.36 -3.83 -9.76
N TRP A 11 17.05 -3.13 -10.65
CA TRP A 11 16.56 -1.88 -11.24
C TRP A 11 15.33 -2.08 -12.13
N VAL A 12 15.16 -3.24 -12.77
CA VAL A 12 13.99 -3.53 -13.62
C VAL A 12 12.70 -3.53 -12.80
N PRO A 13 12.51 -4.41 -11.80
CA PRO A 13 11.31 -4.41 -10.96
C PRO A 13 11.16 -3.13 -10.12
N LEU A 14 12.27 -2.42 -9.83
CA LEU A 14 12.19 -1.10 -9.19
C LEU A 14 11.55 -0.07 -10.12
N CYS A 15 12.05 0.10 -11.34
CA CYS A 15 11.50 1.06 -12.30
C CYS A 15 10.07 0.69 -12.72
N SER A 16 9.80 -0.59 -13.00
CA SER A 16 8.45 -1.09 -13.29
C SER A 16 7.50 -0.83 -12.12
N GLY A 17 7.97 -1.01 -10.89
CA GLY A 17 7.22 -0.69 -9.68
C GLY A 17 6.90 0.80 -9.55
N MET A 18 7.86 1.69 -9.85
CA MET A 18 7.65 3.15 -9.81
C MET A 18 6.60 3.60 -10.84
N ILE A 19 6.71 3.13 -12.09
CA ILE A 19 5.77 3.49 -13.15
C ILE A 19 4.38 2.93 -12.84
N ALA A 20 4.29 1.66 -12.42
CA ALA A 20 3.02 1.05 -12.03
C ALA A 20 2.36 1.77 -10.85
N GLY A 21 3.15 2.19 -9.85
CA GLY A 21 2.67 3.01 -8.74
C GLY A 21 2.15 4.38 -9.17
N GLY A 22 2.82 5.01 -10.14
CA GLY A 22 2.35 6.26 -10.76
C GLY A 22 1.01 6.09 -11.47
N ILE A 23 0.86 5.05 -12.29
CA ILE A 23 -0.39 4.74 -13.00
C ILE A 23 -1.52 4.45 -12.01
N GLU A 24 -1.28 3.59 -11.02
CA GLU A 24 -2.26 3.31 -9.96
C GLU A 24 -2.70 4.59 -9.26
N THR A 25 -1.76 5.46 -8.90
CA THR A 25 -2.07 6.73 -8.25
C THR A 25 -2.94 7.60 -9.14
N ILE A 26 -2.60 7.75 -10.42
CA ILE A 26 -3.39 8.55 -11.39
C ILE A 26 -4.82 8.00 -11.51
N VAL A 27 -4.97 6.68 -11.67
CA VAL A 27 -6.28 6.06 -11.87
C VAL A 27 -7.16 6.16 -10.61
N VAL A 28 -6.57 5.99 -9.42
CA VAL A 28 -7.30 5.99 -8.15
C VAL A 28 -7.52 7.41 -7.61
N TRP A 29 -6.75 8.40 -8.07
CA TRP A 29 -6.76 9.76 -7.52
C TRP A 29 -8.13 10.46 -7.49
N PRO A 30 -8.96 10.43 -8.56
CA PRO A 30 -10.27 11.09 -8.52
C PRO A 30 -11.16 10.62 -7.37
N MET A 31 -11.15 9.32 -7.07
CA MET A 31 -11.89 8.74 -5.96
C MET A 31 -11.32 9.17 -4.62
N GLU A 32 -9.99 9.21 -4.50
CA GLU A 32 -9.30 9.66 -3.29
C GLU A 32 -9.49 11.14 -3.01
N PHE A 33 -9.50 11.98 -4.04
CA PHE A 33 -9.77 13.40 -3.93
C PHE A 33 -11.16 13.64 -3.31
N ILE A 34 -12.22 13.04 -3.88
CA ILE A 34 -13.58 13.20 -3.37
C ILE A 34 -13.74 12.59 -1.97
N LYS A 35 -13.16 11.41 -1.73
CA LYS A 35 -13.15 10.79 -0.40
C LYS A 35 -12.48 11.70 0.64
N THR A 36 -11.35 12.31 0.30
CA THR A 36 -10.62 13.21 1.20
C THR A 36 -11.45 14.46 1.50
N GLN A 37 -12.10 15.05 0.49
CA GLN A 37 -13.03 16.17 0.70
C GLN A 37 -14.17 15.77 1.66
N LEU A 38 -14.84 14.64 1.38
CA LEU A 38 -15.92 14.14 2.24
C LEU A 38 -15.45 13.88 3.68
N GLN A 39 -14.22 13.42 3.88
CA GLN A 39 -13.63 13.19 5.20
C GLN A 39 -13.20 14.47 5.92
N LEU A 40 -12.81 15.52 5.19
CA LEU A 40 -12.46 16.82 5.74
C LEU A 40 -13.68 17.72 5.97
N SER A 41 -14.83 17.40 5.36
CA SER A 41 -16.06 18.14 5.57
C SER A 41 -16.46 18.11 7.04
N SER A 42 -16.74 19.29 7.58
CA SER A 42 -17.21 19.47 8.95
C SER A 42 -18.45 20.36 8.94
N LYS A 43 -19.19 20.41 10.05
CA LYS A 43 -20.34 21.32 10.18
C LYS A 43 -19.98 22.80 9.97
N ALA A 44 -18.73 23.19 10.19
CA ALA A 44 -18.22 24.55 9.97
C ALA A 44 -17.83 24.82 8.50
N SER A 45 -17.70 23.79 7.67
CA SER A 45 -17.37 23.90 6.25
C SER A 45 -18.07 22.77 5.48
N PRO A 46 -19.40 22.87 5.30
CA PRO A 46 -20.18 21.84 4.63
C PRO A 46 -19.84 21.78 3.13
N LEU A 47 -19.81 20.58 2.58
CA LEU A 47 -19.66 20.39 1.15
C LEU A 47 -21.01 20.54 0.43
N PRO A 48 -20.99 20.96 -0.84
CA PRO A 48 -22.20 21.03 -1.68
C PRO A 48 -22.69 19.64 -2.16
N TYR A 49 -22.11 18.55 -1.65
CA TYR A 49 -22.45 17.18 -1.99
C TYR A 49 -22.20 16.24 -0.79
N ASN A 50 -22.98 15.16 -0.70
CA ASN A 50 -22.95 14.23 0.44
C ASN A 50 -22.45 12.82 0.10
N GLY A 51 -22.00 12.58 -1.14
CA GLY A 51 -21.61 11.25 -1.59
C GLY A 51 -20.52 11.26 -2.65
N MET A 52 -19.93 10.08 -2.92
CA MET A 52 -18.83 9.97 -3.89
C MET A 52 -19.28 10.32 -5.31
N VAL A 53 -20.40 9.77 -5.77
CA VAL A 53 -20.91 10.03 -7.12
C VAL A 53 -21.34 11.49 -7.28
N SER A 54 -22.08 12.03 -6.31
CA SER A 54 -22.49 13.44 -6.33
C SER A 54 -21.29 14.39 -6.25
N GLY A 55 -20.25 14.05 -5.49
CA GLY A 55 -19.00 14.79 -5.44
C GLY A 55 -18.24 14.78 -6.76
N LEU A 56 -18.09 13.60 -7.40
CA LEU A 56 -17.48 13.50 -8.72
C LEU A 56 -18.23 14.36 -9.74
N THR A 57 -19.55 14.20 -9.84
CA THR A 57 -20.37 14.97 -10.78
C THR A 57 -20.29 16.47 -10.50
N TRP A 58 -20.38 16.87 -9.23
CA TRP A 58 -20.29 18.28 -8.83
C TRP A 58 -18.93 18.88 -9.16
N THR A 59 -17.82 18.19 -8.87
CA THR A 59 -16.47 18.68 -9.16
C THR A 59 -16.22 18.77 -10.66
N VAL A 60 -16.64 17.78 -11.45
CA VAL A 60 -16.51 17.83 -12.92
C VAL A 60 -17.30 19.01 -13.48
N LYS A 61 -18.53 19.25 -12.99
CA LYS A 61 -19.39 20.33 -13.45
C LYS A 61 -18.84 21.73 -13.12
N ASN A 62 -18.25 21.92 -11.94
CA ASN A 62 -17.83 23.27 -11.49
C ASN A 62 -16.34 23.56 -11.69
N ASN A 63 -15.47 22.55 -11.59
CA ASN A 63 -14.02 22.72 -11.62
C ASN A 63 -13.39 22.08 -12.86
N GLY A 64 -14.19 21.41 -13.70
CA GLY A 64 -13.73 20.63 -14.84
C GLY A 64 -13.06 19.31 -14.43
N PHE A 65 -12.75 18.47 -15.42
CA PHE A 65 -12.12 17.17 -15.21
C PHE A 65 -10.74 17.27 -14.54
N ILE A 66 -9.94 18.27 -14.93
CA ILE A 66 -8.61 18.53 -14.33
C ILE A 66 -8.74 18.92 -12.85
N GLY A 67 -9.89 19.47 -12.43
CA GLY A 67 -10.19 19.80 -11.03
C GLY A 67 -10.08 18.60 -10.09
N LEU A 68 -10.34 17.37 -10.57
CA LEU A 68 -10.20 16.13 -9.81
C LEU A 68 -8.73 15.79 -9.48
N TYR A 69 -7.77 16.36 -10.20
CA TYR A 69 -6.34 16.05 -10.08
C TYR A 69 -5.56 17.05 -9.21
N ARG A 70 -6.26 17.96 -8.53
CA ARG A 70 -5.65 18.87 -7.55
C ARG A 70 -5.04 18.06 -6.40
N GLY A 71 -3.73 18.24 -6.16
CA GLY A 71 -2.99 17.51 -5.12
C GLY A 71 -2.38 16.18 -5.58
N LEU A 72 -2.47 15.83 -6.87
CA LEU A 72 -1.87 14.59 -7.40
C LEU A 72 -0.34 14.58 -7.27
N ALA A 73 0.33 15.68 -7.59
CA ALA A 73 1.79 15.78 -7.60
C ALA A 73 2.49 15.35 -6.29
N PRO A 74 2.15 15.89 -5.11
CA PRO A 74 2.75 15.44 -3.85
C PRO A 74 2.46 13.97 -3.55
N THR A 75 1.32 13.45 -4.01
CA THR A 75 0.96 12.04 -3.84
C THR A 75 1.82 11.14 -4.72
N LEU A 76 2.08 11.51 -5.97
CA LEU A 76 2.97 10.78 -6.89
C LEU A 76 4.41 10.70 -6.34
N ILE A 77 4.93 11.81 -5.83
CA ILE A 77 6.27 11.87 -5.23
C ILE A 77 6.40 10.87 -4.07
N GLY A 78 5.33 10.65 -3.30
CA GLY A 78 5.31 9.66 -2.23
C GLY A 78 5.03 8.23 -2.69
N SER A 79 4.16 8.02 -3.68
CA SER A 79 3.67 6.70 -4.06
C SER A 79 4.62 5.94 -4.98
N MET A 80 5.31 6.64 -5.90
CA MET A 80 6.21 6.00 -6.87
C MET A 80 7.42 5.35 -6.21
N PRO A 81 8.22 6.03 -5.35
CA PRO A 81 9.38 5.41 -4.72
C PRO A 81 8.99 4.23 -3.83
N LYS A 82 7.86 4.39 -3.12
CA LYS A 82 7.27 3.35 -2.27
C LYS A 82 6.96 2.08 -3.08
N ALA A 83 6.29 2.22 -4.22
CA ALA A 83 5.97 1.09 -5.09
C ALA A 83 7.25 0.47 -5.70
N GLY A 84 8.21 1.29 -6.13
CA GLY A 84 9.49 0.83 -6.67
C GLY A 84 10.27 -0.04 -5.69
N ILE A 85 10.50 0.46 -4.47
CA ILE A 85 11.21 -0.29 -3.42
C ILE A 85 10.49 -1.60 -3.11
N ARG A 86 9.15 -1.55 -2.98
CA ARG A 86 8.34 -2.73 -2.69
C ARG A 86 8.51 -3.82 -3.74
N PHE A 87 8.31 -3.50 -5.02
CA PHE A 87 8.39 -4.51 -6.07
C PHE A 87 9.83 -4.96 -6.34
N GLY A 88 10.79 -4.02 -6.31
CA GLY A 88 12.21 -4.31 -6.46
C GLY A 88 12.72 -5.28 -5.39
N LEU A 89 12.47 -4.96 -4.12
CA LEU A 89 12.92 -5.82 -3.01
C LEU A 89 12.14 -7.13 -2.96
N ASN A 90 10.85 -7.13 -3.27
CA ASN A 90 10.10 -8.38 -3.37
C ASN A 90 10.69 -9.30 -4.45
N ALA A 91 11.05 -8.77 -5.62
CA ALA A 91 11.70 -9.54 -6.68
C ALA A 91 13.08 -10.06 -6.25
N GLN A 92 13.89 -9.23 -5.59
CA GLN A 92 15.21 -9.61 -5.11
C GLN A 92 15.16 -10.68 -4.01
N ILE A 93 14.30 -10.50 -3.01
CA ILE A 93 14.12 -11.47 -1.90
C ILE A 93 13.54 -12.77 -2.44
N LYS A 94 12.52 -12.73 -3.32
CA LYS A 94 11.99 -13.93 -3.98
C LYS A 94 13.07 -14.70 -4.70
N GLY A 95 13.92 -14.03 -5.48
CA GLY A 95 14.97 -14.73 -6.22
C GLY A 95 16.01 -15.41 -5.32
N ARG A 96 16.25 -14.88 -4.11
CA ARG A 96 17.09 -15.55 -3.08
C ARG A 96 16.40 -16.70 -2.37
N LEU A 97 15.06 -16.71 -2.32
CA LEU A 97 14.27 -17.74 -1.63
C LEU A 97 13.84 -18.90 -2.54
N LYS A 98 14.10 -18.82 -3.86
CA LYS A 98 13.78 -19.91 -4.81
C LYS A 98 14.52 -21.18 -4.42
N ASP A 99 13.80 -22.30 -4.41
CA ASP A 99 14.42 -23.62 -4.25
C ASP A 99 15.21 -24.03 -5.50
N ALA A 100 15.97 -25.13 -5.40
CA ALA A 100 16.72 -25.71 -6.52
C ALA A 100 15.84 -26.01 -7.75
N ASP A 101 14.55 -26.32 -7.53
CA ASP A 101 13.54 -26.54 -8.57
C ASP A 101 12.91 -25.25 -9.12
N GLY A 102 13.35 -24.07 -8.65
CA GLY A 102 12.81 -22.77 -9.05
C GLY A 102 11.43 -22.44 -8.48
N LYS A 103 10.84 -23.33 -7.66
CA LYS A 103 9.53 -23.13 -7.02
C LYS A 103 9.63 -22.25 -5.78
N LEU A 104 8.57 -21.50 -5.52
CA LEU A 104 8.38 -20.67 -4.32
C LEU A 104 7.08 -21.13 -3.66
N THR A 105 7.18 -21.59 -2.41
CA THR A 105 5.99 -21.94 -1.62
C THR A 105 5.22 -20.69 -1.20
N PRO A 106 3.92 -20.79 -0.85
CA PRO A 106 3.15 -19.66 -0.34
C PRO A 106 3.83 -18.96 0.83
N GLY A 107 4.44 -19.73 1.75
CA GLY A 107 5.18 -19.19 2.89
C GLY A 107 6.41 -18.36 2.48
N LYS A 108 7.15 -18.78 1.45
CA LYS A 108 8.28 -18.01 0.92
C LYS A 108 7.82 -16.74 0.20
N ASN A 109 6.71 -16.82 -0.54
CA ASN A 109 6.08 -15.64 -1.14
C ASN A 109 5.61 -14.64 -0.07
N PHE A 110 5.07 -15.15 1.04
CA PHE A 110 4.71 -14.34 2.20
C PHE A 110 5.94 -13.66 2.82
N VAL A 111 7.01 -14.41 3.09
CA VAL A 111 8.25 -13.86 3.67
C VAL A 111 8.89 -12.80 2.75
N ALA A 112 8.91 -13.05 1.44
CA ALA A 112 9.39 -12.06 0.48
C ALA A 112 8.55 -10.78 0.47
N GLY A 113 7.23 -10.93 0.45
CA GLY A 113 6.30 -9.80 0.54
C GLY A 113 6.41 -9.05 1.86
N LEU A 114 6.59 -9.76 2.97
CA LEU A 114 6.78 -9.17 4.30
C LEU A 114 8.09 -8.38 4.37
N GLY A 115 9.21 -8.97 3.92
CA GLY A 115 10.50 -8.28 3.90
C GLY A 115 10.48 -7.04 3.01
N ALA A 116 9.83 -7.11 1.85
CA ALA A 116 9.62 -5.96 0.97
C ALA A 116 8.76 -4.88 1.64
N GLY A 117 7.66 -5.26 2.30
CA GLY A 117 6.77 -4.33 3.01
C GLY A 117 7.42 -3.68 4.23
N VAL A 118 8.24 -4.42 4.99
CA VAL A 118 9.02 -3.86 6.10
C VAL A 118 10.07 -2.89 5.58
N SER A 119 10.76 -3.21 4.49
CA SER A 119 11.78 -2.34 3.92
C SER A 119 11.16 -1.06 3.34
N GLU A 120 10.06 -1.17 2.59
CA GLU A 120 9.22 -0.05 2.14
C GLU A 120 8.83 0.84 3.34
N ALA A 121 8.39 0.21 4.43
CA ALA A 121 7.95 0.90 5.63
C ALA A 121 9.08 1.69 6.29
N LEU A 122 10.26 1.10 6.46
CA LEU A 122 11.37 1.76 7.14
C LEU A 122 12.01 2.85 6.28
N ILE A 123 12.20 2.59 4.99
CA ILE A 123 12.95 3.51 4.12
C ILE A 123 12.11 4.74 3.75
N ILE A 124 10.81 4.55 3.50
CA ILE A 124 9.95 5.61 2.96
C ILE A 124 8.84 5.98 3.94
N VAL A 125 8.05 5.01 4.38
CA VAL A 125 6.76 5.32 5.02
C VAL A 125 6.94 5.90 6.42
N ALA A 126 7.73 5.26 7.28
CA ALA A 126 7.97 5.68 8.66
C ALA A 126 8.53 7.10 8.75
N PRO A 127 9.62 7.48 8.05
CA PRO A 127 10.13 8.85 8.14
C PRO A 127 9.11 9.87 7.63
N VAL A 128 8.42 9.58 6.52
CA VAL A 128 7.42 10.50 5.95
C VAL A 128 6.20 10.65 6.86
N GLU A 129 5.69 9.56 7.43
CA GLU A 129 4.55 9.58 8.36
C GLU A 129 4.90 10.35 9.64
N THR A 130 6.07 10.10 10.23
CA THR A 130 6.50 10.78 11.46
C THR A 130 6.65 12.28 11.24
N VAL A 131 7.35 12.69 10.18
CA VAL A 131 7.53 14.12 9.87
C VAL A 131 6.20 14.76 9.52
N LYS A 132 5.33 14.08 8.76
CA LYS A 132 3.99 14.58 8.43
C LYS A 132 3.14 14.80 9.68
N THR A 133 3.12 13.85 10.61
CA THR A 133 2.34 13.97 11.85
C THR A 133 2.82 15.13 12.70
N LYS A 134 4.14 15.26 12.90
CA LYS A 134 4.73 16.39 13.67
C LYS A 134 4.59 17.73 12.95
N CYS A 135 4.58 17.73 11.62
CA CYS A 135 4.33 18.93 10.81
C CYS A 135 2.93 19.49 11.04
N ILE A 136 1.92 18.62 11.15
CA ILE A 136 0.54 19.00 11.46
C ILE A 136 0.43 19.54 12.90
N ASP A 137 1.06 18.86 13.85
CA ASP A 137 1.01 19.24 15.28
C ASP A 137 1.72 20.58 15.57
N LEU A 138 2.91 20.76 14.99
CA LEU A 138 3.71 21.98 15.18
C LEU A 138 3.28 23.14 14.26
N ASN A 139 2.40 22.88 13.30
CA ASN A 139 1.99 23.83 12.26
C ASN A 139 3.19 24.50 11.55
N LYS A 140 4.20 23.71 11.20
CA LYS A 140 5.45 24.15 10.55
C LYS A 140 5.62 23.51 9.18
N SER A 141 6.50 24.07 8.35
CA SER A 141 6.83 23.45 7.06
C SER A 141 7.49 22.06 7.27
N PHE A 142 7.39 21.18 6.27
CA PHE A 142 7.94 19.82 6.35
C PHE A 142 9.46 19.84 6.65
N LEU A 143 10.21 20.73 5.99
CA LEU A 143 11.66 20.86 6.16
C LEU A 143 12.04 21.44 7.53
N GLU A 144 11.29 22.43 8.02
CA GLU A 144 11.49 22.96 9.38
C GLU A 144 11.21 21.90 10.43
N THR A 145 10.13 21.14 10.25
CA THR A 145 9.76 20.04 11.14
C THR A 145 10.84 18.95 11.15
N PHE A 146 11.32 18.54 9.97
CA PHE A 146 12.41 17.57 9.86
C PHE A 146 13.69 18.06 10.56
N LYS A 147 14.11 19.32 10.33
CA LYS A 147 15.26 19.91 11.02
C LYS A 147 15.04 19.99 12.53
N HIS A 148 13.84 20.32 12.97
CA HIS A 148 13.46 20.37 14.38
C HIS A 148 13.57 18.99 15.05
N ILE A 149 13.05 17.94 14.40
CA ILE A 149 13.15 16.55 14.87
C ILE A 149 14.62 16.14 14.95
N MET A 150 15.40 16.36 13.89
CA MET A 150 16.82 16.00 13.86
C MET A 150 17.63 16.71 14.95
N LYS A 151 17.30 17.97 15.26
CA LYS A 151 17.99 18.75 16.30
C LYS A 151 17.61 18.32 17.72
N ASN A 152 16.34 17.98 17.97
CA ASN A 152 15.83 17.75 19.33
C ASN A 152 15.76 16.27 19.72
N GLU A 153 15.49 15.38 18.76
CA GLU A 153 15.23 13.95 19.00
C GLU A 153 16.15 13.03 18.19
N GLY A 154 16.94 13.59 17.27
CA GLY A 154 17.83 12.85 16.38
C GLY A 154 17.09 11.87 15.46
N ILE A 155 17.82 10.84 15.00
CA ILE A 155 17.30 9.82 14.08
C ILE A 155 16.18 8.99 14.74
N SER A 156 16.27 8.73 16.04
CA SER A 156 15.22 8.04 16.80
C SER A 156 13.87 8.76 16.70
N GLY A 157 13.88 10.10 16.69
CA GLY A 157 12.66 10.91 16.55
C GLY A 157 12.00 10.80 15.18
N VAL A 158 12.77 10.50 14.12
CA VAL A 158 12.25 10.27 12.75
C VAL A 158 11.58 8.90 12.63
N TYR A 159 12.08 7.91 13.37
CA TYR A 159 11.60 6.53 13.36
C TYR A 159 10.62 6.21 14.50
N GLN A 160 10.08 7.22 15.17
CA GLN A 160 9.08 7.02 16.21
C GLN A 160 7.82 6.34 15.64
N GLY A 161 7.50 5.14 16.14
CA GLY A 161 6.39 4.33 15.63
C GLY A 161 6.73 3.44 14.43
N ALA A 162 8.00 3.39 14.00
CA ALA A 162 8.45 2.58 12.87
C ALA A 162 8.09 1.09 12.99
N GLY A 163 8.13 0.52 14.20
CA GLY A 163 7.72 -0.88 14.43
C GLY A 163 6.25 -1.15 14.09
N ALA A 164 5.34 -0.25 14.48
CA ALA A 164 3.92 -0.38 14.17
C ALA A 164 3.62 -0.14 12.67
N THR A 165 4.42 0.70 12.01
CA THR A 165 4.32 0.91 10.55
C THR A 165 4.92 -0.27 9.78
N ALA A 166 6.06 -0.81 10.21
CA ALA A 166 6.67 -2.01 9.66
C ALA A 166 5.77 -3.24 9.79
N LEU A 167 5.14 -3.45 10.96
CA LEU A 167 4.22 -4.56 11.17
C LEU A 167 3.03 -4.45 10.20
N LYS A 168 2.35 -3.30 10.16
CA LYS A 168 1.19 -3.06 9.30
C LYS A 168 1.51 -3.21 7.81
N GLN A 169 2.59 -2.60 7.35
CA GLN A 169 2.96 -2.65 5.94
C GLN A 169 3.49 -4.02 5.56
N GLY A 170 4.34 -4.62 6.40
CA GLY A 170 4.88 -5.96 6.22
C GLY A 170 3.78 -7.02 6.11
N SER A 171 2.85 -7.07 7.06
CA SER A 171 1.75 -8.04 7.04
C SER A 171 0.85 -7.86 5.81
N ASN A 172 0.52 -6.61 5.46
CA ASN A 172 -0.31 -6.31 4.30
C ASN A 172 0.37 -6.74 2.98
N GLN A 173 1.65 -6.43 2.78
CA GLN A 173 2.36 -6.84 1.56
C GLN A 173 2.66 -8.34 1.55
N GLY A 174 2.95 -8.95 2.71
CA GLY A 174 3.14 -10.39 2.83
C GLY A 174 1.92 -11.17 2.35
N LEU A 175 0.73 -10.86 2.90
CA LEU A 175 -0.52 -11.52 2.49
C LEU A 175 -0.84 -11.27 1.01
N ARG A 176 -0.61 -10.04 0.53
CA ARG A 176 -0.89 -9.65 -0.84
C ARG A 176 -0.01 -10.38 -1.86
N PHE A 177 1.30 -10.37 -1.66
CA PHE A 177 2.21 -11.06 -2.57
C PHE A 177 2.08 -12.58 -2.45
N MET A 178 1.83 -13.12 -1.26
CA MET A 178 1.49 -14.54 -1.12
C MET A 178 0.32 -14.91 -2.03
N PHE A 179 -0.83 -14.24 -1.86
CA PHE A 179 -2.03 -14.56 -2.63
C PHE A 179 -1.82 -14.33 -4.14
N PHE A 180 -1.24 -13.18 -4.53
CA PHE A 180 -1.05 -12.86 -5.94
C PHE A 180 -0.12 -13.87 -6.64
N ASN A 181 0.98 -14.30 -5.99
CA ASN A 181 1.88 -15.27 -6.59
C ASN A 181 1.24 -16.66 -6.69
N GLU A 182 0.45 -17.09 -5.72
CA GLU A 182 -0.32 -18.36 -5.82
C GLU A 182 -1.37 -18.30 -6.93
N TYR A 183 -2.12 -17.20 -7.00
CA TYR A 183 -3.06 -16.94 -8.09
C TYR A 183 -2.35 -17.00 -9.45
N LYS A 184 -1.20 -16.32 -9.57
CA LYS A 184 -0.38 -16.33 -10.79
C LYS A 184 0.08 -17.73 -11.15
N GLY A 185 0.58 -18.51 -10.18
CA GLY A 185 0.98 -19.90 -10.40
C GLY A 185 -0.17 -20.75 -10.93
N TYR A 186 -1.36 -20.59 -10.35
CA TYR A 186 -2.56 -21.30 -10.79
C TYR A 186 -3.01 -20.92 -12.20
N VAL A 187 -3.16 -19.62 -12.49
CA VAL A 187 -3.71 -19.17 -13.79
C VAL A 187 -2.73 -19.30 -14.96
N THR A 188 -1.43 -19.27 -14.68
CA THR A 188 -0.38 -19.42 -15.70
C THR A 188 0.07 -20.88 -15.88
N ASN A 189 -0.53 -21.83 -15.15
CA ASN A 189 -0.03 -23.20 -15.01
C ASN A 189 1.49 -23.23 -14.74
N ASN A 190 1.93 -22.51 -13.70
CA ASN A 190 3.33 -22.31 -13.32
C ASN A 190 4.23 -21.70 -14.42
N GLY A 191 3.65 -20.86 -15.28
CA GLY A 191 4.39 -20.10 -16.29
C GLY A 191 4.34 -20.67 -17.71
N GLU A 192 3.54 -21.72 -17.95
CA GLU A 192 3.27 -22.24 -19.30
C GLU A 192 2.36 -21.31 -20.12
N LYS A 193 1.46 -20.57 -19.46
CA LYS A 193 0.58 -19.59 -20.11
C LYS A 193 1.00 -18.17 -19.74
N PRO A 194 0.96 -17.22 -20.70
CA PRO A 194 1.28 -15.83 -20.40
C PRO A 194 0.23 -15.22 -19.45
N MET A 195 0.69 -14.32 -18.58
CA MET A 195 -0.18 -13.60 -17.67
C MET A 195 -0.80 -12.41 -18.42
N THR A 196 -2.07 -12.51 -18.83
CA THR A 196 -2.73 -11.40 -19.54
C THR A 196 -3.00 -10.21 -18.60
N PRO A 197 -3.08 -8.96 -19.11
CA PRO A 197 -3.39 -7.80 -18.28
C PRO A 197 -4.69 -7.94 -17.48
N LEU A 198 -5.71 -8.55 -18.06
CA LEU A 198 -6.98 -8.81 -17.38
C LEU A 198 -6.84 -9.81 -16.22
N LEU A 199 -6.08 -10.89 -16.41
CA LEU A 199 -5.78 -11.82 -15.32
C LEU A 199 -4.95 -11.16 -14.23
N SER A 200 -3.97 -10.32 -14.58
CA SER A 200 -3.19 -9.54 -13.62
C SER A 200 -4.06 -8.57 -12.82
N LEU A 201 -5.05 -7.95 -13.47
CA LEU A 201 -6.00 -7.06 -12.82
C LEU A 201 -6.89 -7.82 -11.83
N LEU A 202 -7.49 -8.94 -12.24
CA LEU A 202 -8.34 -9.76 -11.38
C LEU A 202 -7.54 -10.40 -10.22
N GLY A 203 -6.32 -10.86 -10.50
CA GLY A 203 -5.37 -11.34 -9.50
C GLY A 203 -5.01 -10.25 -8.49
N GLY A 204 -4.74 -9.03 -8.96
CA GLY A 204 -4.46 -7.89 -8.12
C GLY A 204 -5.64 -7.49 -7.24
N MET A 205 -6.86 -7.46 -7.80
CA MET A 205 -8.10 -7.15 -7.08
C MET A 205 -8.39 -8.19 -5.99
N SER A 206 -8.30 -9.48 -6.32
CA SER A 206 -8.51 -10.57 -5.37
C SER A 206 -7.44 -10.61 -4.27
N ALA A 207 -6.16 -10.42 -4.62
CA ALA A 207 -5.08 -10.25 -3.65
C ALA A 207 -5.30 -9.03 -2.74
N GLY A 208 -5.80 -7.93 -3.29
CA GLY A 208 -6.19 -6.74 -2.54
C GLY A 208 -7.32 -7.00 -1.55
N CYS A 209 -8.34 -7.77 -1.95
CA CYS A 209 -9.43 -8.20 -1.07
C CYS A 209 -8.91 -9.09 0.06
N PHE A 210 -8.16 -10.14 -0.28
CA PHE A 210 -7.58 -11.09 0.67
C PHE A 210 -6.68 -10.41 1.70
N SER A 211 -5.75 -9.55 1.24
CA SER A 211 -4.85 -8.83 2.15
C SER A 211 -5.59 -7.84 3.04
N THR A 212 -6.66 -7.22 2.52
CA THR A 212 -7.51 -6.30 3.30
C THR A 212 -8.21 -7.06 4.42
N LEU A 213 -8.87 -8.18 4.11
CA LEU A 213 -9.57 -9.00 5.09
C LEU A 213 -8.61 -9.51 6.18
N GLY A 214 -7.47 -10.09 5.79
CA GLY A 214 -6.49 -10.60 6.75
C GLY A 214 -5.82 -9.52 7.61
N ASN A 215 -5.63 -8.30 7.06
CA ASN A 215 -4.97 -7.22 7.80
C ASN A 215 -5.93 -6.31 8.59
N ASN A 216 -7.24 -6.40 8.38
CA ASN A 216 -8.20 -5.48 9.01
C ASN A 216 -8.18 -5.54 10.55
N PRO A 217 -8.05 -6.71 11.20
CA PRO A 217 -7.94 -6.78 12.65
C PRO A 217 -6.74 -5.99 13.21
N PHE A 218 -5.58 -6.09 12.56
CA PHE A 218 -4.38 -5.35 12.94
C PHE A 218 -4.55 -3.84 12.76
N ASP A 219 -5.23 -3.44 11.68
CA ASP A 219 -5.52 -2.03 11.43
C ASP A 219 -6.48 -1.45 12.49
N VAL A 220 -7.54 -2.18 12.86
CA VAL A 220 -8.46 -1.75 13.91
C VAL A 220 -7.76 -1.60 15.25
N VAL A 221 -6.94 -2.58 15.66
CA VAL A 221 -6.16 -2.49 16.90
C VAL A 221 -5.21 -1.30 16.86
N LYS A 222 -4.46 -1.11 15.75
CA LYS A 222 -3.57 0.04 15.59
C LYS A 222 -4.32 1.36 15.74
N THR A 223 -5.45 1.51 15.06
CA THR A 223 -6.27 2.74 15.12
C THR A 223 -6.82 3.00 16.52
N ARG A 224 -7.24 1.96 17.26
CA ARG A 224 -7.71 2.10 18.65
C ARG A 224 -6.58 2.48 19.60
N MET A 225 -5.40 1.90 19.41
CA MET A 225 -4.18 2.22 20.16
C MET A 225 -3.62 3.62 19.86
N GLN A 226 -3.95 4.20 18.70
CA GLN A 226 -3.56 5.55 18.30
C GLN A 226 -4.67 6.60 18.53
N GLY A 227 -5.85 6.16 18.97
CA GLY A 227 -7.00 7.03 19.19
C GLY A 227 -6.95 7.76 20.53
N LEU A 228 -7.84 8.73 20.72
CA LEU A 228 -7.96 9.53 21.95
C LEU A 228 -8.21 8.69 23.21
N LYS A 229 -8.82 7.50 23.05
CA LYS A 229 -9.08 6.57 24.14
C LYS A 229 -7.96 5.52 24.30
N ALA A 230 -6.76 5.74 23.77
CA ALA A 230 -5.66 4.78 23.84
C ALA A 230 -5.28 4.40 25.28
N SER A 231 -5.42 5.32 26.24
CA SER A 231 -5.11 5.11 27.66
C SER A 231 -5.91 3.98 28.33
N GLN A 232 -7.02 3.54 27.73
CA GLN A 232 -7.81 2.41 28.23
C GLN A 232 -7.19 1.04 27.91
N TYR A 233 -6.15 1.00 27.06
CA TYR A 233 -5.47 -0.22 26.63
C TYR A 233 -4.05 -0.25 27.19
N LYS A 234 -3.71 -1.31 27.92
CA LYS A 234 -2.38 -1.49 28.50
C LYS A 234 -1.33 -1.90 27.47
N SER A 235 -1.76 -2.60 26.42
CA SER A 235 -0.91 -3.08 25.34
C SER A 235 -1.74 -3.39 24.09
N THR A 236 -1.06 -3.64 22.96
CA THR A 236 -1.70 -4.10 21.71
C THR A 236 -2.48 -5.40 21.91
N VAL A 237 -1.94 -6.33 22.71
CA VAL A 237 -2.59 -7.62 23.01
C VAL A 237 -3.82 -7.39 23.89
N ASP A 238 -3.70 -6.53 24.90
CA ASP A 238 -4.83 -6.14 25.75
C ASP A 238 -5.94 -5.47 24.92
N CYS A 239 -5.59 -4.57 24.00
CA CYS A 239 -6.55 -3.98 23.06
C CYS A 239 -7.26 -5.03 22.22
N PHE A 240 -6.53 -5.98 21.64
CA PHE A 240 -7.11 -7.09 20.87
C PHE A 240 -8.08 -7.92 21.70
N VAL A 241 -7.67 -8.35 22.89
CA VAL A 241 -8.50 -9.16 23.80
C VAL A 241 -9.74 -8.39 24.25
N GLN A 242 -9.60 -7.11 24.58
CA GLN A 242 -10.73 -6.26 24.97
C GLN A 242 -11.74 -6.08 23.84
N ILE A 243 -11.29 -5.88 22.60
CA ILE A 243 -12.19 -5.80 21.43
C ILE A 243 -12.97 -7.12 21.29
N THR A 244 -12.26 -8.25 21.30
CA THR A 244 -12.90 -9.57 21.17
C THR A 244 -13.93 -9.83 22.27
N LYS A 245 -13.61 -9.49 23.53
CA LYS A 245 -14.49 -9.76 24.68
C LYS A 245 -15.65 -8.76 24.82
N LYS A 246 -15.46 -7.48 24.50
CA LYS A 246 -16.44 -6.41 24.75
C LYS A 246 -17.28 -6.05 23.52
N GLU A 247 -16.68 -6.07 22.33
CA GLU A 247 -17.32 -5.62 21.08
C GLU A 247 -17.58 -6.80 20.11
N GLY A 248 -16.94 -7.95 20.34
CA GLY A 248 -17.05 -9.14 19.50
C GLY A 248 -16.19 -9.09 18.24
N PHE A 249 -16.12 -10.20 17.52
CA PHE A 249 -15.26 -10.33 16.33
C PHE A 249 -15.66 -9.40 15.16
N GLY A 250 -16.94 -9.01 15.06
CA GLY A 250 -17.41 -8.08 14.03
C GLY A 250 -16.76 -6.69 14.10
N ALA A 251 -16.33 -6.27 15.30
CA ALA A 251 -15.69 -4.97 15.52
C ALA A 251 -14.35 -4.83 14.76
N PHE A 252 -13.64 -5.94 14.54
CA PHE A 252 -12.41 -5.96 13.74
C PHE A 252 -12.64 -5.69 12.24
N TYR A 253 -13.89 -5.73 11.79
CA TYR A 253 -14.27 -5.50 10.39
C TYR A 253 -15.04 -4.19 10.20
N ALA A 254 -15.13 -3.36 11.25
CA ALA A 254 -15.64 -2.01 11.15
C ALA A 254 -14.85 -1.20 10.12
N GLY A 255 -15.54 -0.51 9.21
CA GLY A 255 -14.93 0.30 8.16
C GLY A 255 -14.31 -0.50 7.00
N ILE A 256 -14.58 -1.80 6.87
CA ILE A 256 -13.99 -2.60 5.78
C ILE A 256 -14.49 -2.21 4.39
N VAL A 257 -15.77 -1.83 4.24
CA VAL A 257 -16.36 -1.42 2.95
C VAL A 257 -15.61 -0.25 2.31
N PRO A 258 -15.43 0.91 2.98
CA PRO A 258 -14.68 2.04 2.42
C PRO A 258 -13.17 1.77 2.24
N ARG A 259 -12.66 0.69 2.85
CA ARG A 259 -11.27 0.22 2.65
C ARG A 259 -11.19 -0.63 1.39
N LEU A 260 -12.08 -1.60 1.22
CA LEU A 260 -12.16 -2.45 0.03
C LEU A 260 -12.41 -1.64 -1.23
N SER A 261 -13.30 -0.63 -1.16
CA SER A 261 -13.62 0.24 -2.31
C SER A 261 -12.41 0.96 -2.89
N ARG A 262 -11.38 1.21 -2.08
CA ARG A 262 -10.10 1.78 -2.51
C ARG A 262 -9.10 0.70 -2.88
N VAL A 263 -8.88 -0.23 -1.96
CA VAL A 263 -7.73 -1.15 -2.04
C VAL A 263 -7.88 -2.11 -3.21
N VAL A 264 -9.08 -2.64 -3.43
CA VAL A 264 -9.33 -3.63 -4.50
C VAL A 264 -9.02 -3.06 -5.89
N PRO A 265 -9.61 -1.94 -6.34
CA PRO A 265 -9.31 -1.40 -7.67
C PRO A 265 -7.85 -0.95 -7.78
N GLY A 266 -7.29 -0.30 -6.76
CA GLY A 266 -5.89 0.12 -6.78
C GLY A 266 -4.92 -1.06 -6.92
N GLN A 267 -5.17 -2.18 -6.22
CA GLN A 267 -4.33 -3.37 -6.39
C GLN A 267 -4.50 -4.03 -7.76
N GLY A 268 -5.70 -4.02 -8.35
CA GLY A 268 -5.89 -4.49 -9.72
C GLY A 268 -5.02 -3.72 -10.71
N VAL A 269 -5.10 -2.38 -10.65
CA VAL A 269 -4.33 -1.50 -11.55
C VAL A 269 -2.83 -1.68 -11.35
N ILE A 270 -2.33 -1.67 -10.11
CA ILE A 270 -0.89 -1.71 -9.89
C ILE A 270 -0.27 -3.04 -10.33
N PHE A 271 -0.92 -4.18 -10.12
CA PHE A 271 -0.39 -5.47 -10.56
C PHE A 271 -0.50 -5.66 -12.07
N MET A 272 -1.61 -5.23 -12.69
CA MET A 272 -1.75 -5.20 -14.14
C MET A 272 -0.66 -4.34 -14.80
N SER A 273 -0.48 -3.12 -14.31
CA SER A 273 0.54 -2.21 -14.82
C SER A 273 1.93 -2.76 -14.58
N PHE A 274 2.21 -3.28 -13.38
CA PHE A 274 3.52 -3.82 -13.05
C PHE A 274 3.93 -4.97 -13.97
N GLU A 275 3.07 -5.98 -14.16
CA GLU A 275 3.38 -7.11 -15.04
C GLU A 275 3.61 -6.65 -16.49
N SER A 276 2.71 -5.82 -17.01
CA SER A 276 2.81 -5.32 -18.40
C SER A 276 4.04 -4.43 -18.62
N ILE A 277 4.44 -3.63 -17.62
CA ILE A 277 5.59 -2.73 -17.72
C ILE A 277 6.89 -3.51 -17.51
N GLN A 278 6.91 -4.50 -16.61
CA GLN A 278 8.11 -5.28 -16.36
C GLN A 278 8.54 -6.06 -17.60
N GLU A 279 7.60 -6.66 -18.33
CA GLU A 279 7.88 -7.29 -19.63
C GLU A 279 8.52 -6.30 -20.60
N ARG A 280 7.90 -5.13 -20.81
CA ARG A 280 8.43 -4.10 -21.72
C ARG A 280 9.78 -3.52 -21.30
N VAL A 281 10.00 -3.33 -20.00
CA VAL A 281 11.28 -2.82 -19.49
C VAL A 281 12.39 -3.87 -19.65
N ALA A 282 12.08 -5.14 -19.44
CA ALA A 282 13.01 -6.24 -19.69
C ALA A 282 13.35 -6.34 -21.19
N ASP A 283 12.34 -6.28 -22.06
CA ASP A 283 12.51 -6.28 -23.52
C ASP A 283 13.39 -5.11 -23.99
N PHE A 284 13.12 -3.90 -23.49
CA PHE A 284 13.91 -2.71 -23.82
C PHE A 284 15.36 -2.83 -23.34
N ALA A 285 15.58 -3.53 -22.24
CA ALA A 285 16.89 -3.77 -21.66
C ALA A 285 17.64 -4.94 -22.32
N GLY A 286 17.00 -5.67 -23.23
CA GLY A 286 17.56 -6.82 -23.93
C GLY A 286 17.84 -8.02 -23.01
N ILE A 287 17.06 -8.21 -21.95
CA ILE A 287 17.26 -9.25 -20.91
C ILE A 287 15.99 -10.02 -20.56
#